data_AF-A0A3C0RAG1-F1
#
_entry.id   AF-A0A3C0RAG1-F1
#
_cell.length_a   1.000
_cell.length_b   1.000
_cell.length_c   1.000
_cell.angle_alpha   90.00
_cell.angle_beta   90.00
_cell.angle_gamma   90.00
#
_symmetry.space_group_name_H-M   'P 1'
#
loop_
_entity.id
_entity.type
_entity.pdbx_description
1 polymer ?
#
loop_
_entity_poly.entity_id
_entity_poly.type
_entity_poly.pdbx_seq_one_letter_code
_entity_poly.pdbx_strand_id
1 'polypeptide(L)' 'MKTSSWLLTPAPIRQLGGALFGDRRYDHVFIYHNGAQSYYAARGFRAALIL' A
#
# COMPACT_ATOMS: atom_id res chain seq x y z
N MET A 1 -1.87 13.37 7.83
CA MET A 1 -2.86 12.31 7.56
C MET A 1 -2.29 11.43 6.44
N LYS A 2 -2.19 10.09 6.60
CA LYS A 2 -1.69 9.23 5.51
C LYS A 2 -2.77 9.11 4.44
N THR A 3 -2.46 9.47 3.20
CA THR A 3 -3.43 9.58 2.09
C THR A 3 -3.37 8.42 1.10
N SER A 4 -2.64 7.33 1.41
CA SER A 4 -2.49 6.21 0.49
C SER A 4 -3.42 5.03 0.80
N SER A 5 -4.05 4.51 -0.25
CA SER A 5 -5.00 3.40 -0.22
C SER A 5 -4.57 2.28 -1.16
N TRP A 6 -4.93 1.04 -0.80
CA TRP A 6 -4.74 -0.12 -1.67
C TRP A 6 -5.67 -0.05 -2.88
N LEU A 7 -5.17 -0.53 -4.02
CA LEU A 7 -5.94 -0.75 -5.23
C LEU A 7 -6.06 -2.24 -5.53
N LEU A 8 -7.11 -2.61 -6.26
CA LEU A 8 -7.27 -3.97 -6.75
C LEU A 8 -6.08 -4.30 -7.65
N THR A 9 -5.26 -5.25 -7.20
CA THR A 9 -4.11 -5.73 -7.97
C THR A 9 -4.56 -6.88 -8.86
N PRO A 10 -4.38 -6.81 -10.18
CA PRO A 10 -4.66 -7.93 -11.09
C PRO A 10 -3.94 -9.22 -10.67
N ALA A 11 -4.59 -10.37 -10.87
CA ALA A 11 -4.06 -11.67 -10.49
C ALA A 11 -2.65 -11.96 -11.04
N PRO A 12 -2.33 -11.67 -12.33
CA PRO A 12 -0.98 -11.91 -12.86
C PRO A 12 0.11 -11.12 -12.13
N ILE A 13 -0.18 -9.87 -11.73
CA ILE A 13 0.78 -9.03 -11.00
C ILE A 13 0.94 -9.55 -9.57
N ARG A 14 -0.15 -9.96 -8.94
CA ARG A 14 -0.14 -10.49 -7.57
C ARG A 14 0.60 -11.82 -7.48
N GLN A 15 0.46 -12.70 -8.48
CA GLN A 15 1.18 -13.98 -8.55
C GLN A 15 2.70 -13.80 -8.60
N LEU A 16 3.18 -12.68 -9.14
CA LEU A 16 4.59 -12.30 -9.17
C LEU A 16 5.04 -11.52 -7.91
N GLY A 17 4.18 -11.42 -6.88
CA GLY A 17 4.47 -10.71 -5.63
C GLY A 17 4.23 -9.19 -5.66
N GLY A 18 3.67 -8.66 -6.75
CA GLY A 18 3.34 -7.24 -6.88
C GLY A 18 2.04 -6.83 -6.18
N ALA A 19 1.94 -5.55 -5.85
CA ALA A 19 0.71 -4.91 -5.38
C ALA A 19 0.63 -3.46 -5.87
N LEU A 20 -0.59 -2.96 -6.06
CA LEU A 20 -0.87 -1.58 -6.49
C LEU A 20 -1.49 -0.77 -5.35
N PHE A 21 -1.05 0.48 -5.20
CA PHE A 21 -1.63 1.44 -4.27
C PHE A 21 -1.54 2.84 -4.87
N GLY A 22 -2.31 3.78 -4.34
CA GLY A 22 -2.26 5.16 -4.79
C GLY A 22 -2.49 6.16 -3.67
N ASP A 23 -2.05 7.39 -3.87
CA ASP A 23 -2.37 8.53 -3.01
C ASP A 23 -2.68 9.79 -3.81
N ARG A 24 -3.19 10.81 -3.12
CA ARG A 24 -3.49 12.13 -3.70
C ARG A 24 -2.58 13.18 -3.08
N ARG A 25 -1.80 13.87 -3.91
CA ARG A 25 -0.89 14.95 -3.52
C ARG A 25 -0.83 15.99 -4.62
N TYR A 26 -0.65 17.26 -4.27
CA TYR A 26 -0.56 18.36 -5.26
C TYR A 26 -1.75 18.39 -6.24
N ASP A 27 -2.95 18.11 -5.74
CA ASP A 27 -4.17 17.96 -6.55
C ASP A 27 -4.10 16.89 -7.65
N HIS A 28 -3.16 15.95 -7.54
CA HIS A 28 -2.93 14.89 -8.51
C HIS A 28 -2.98 13.50 -7.87
N VAL A 29 -3.38 12.50 -8.66
CA VAL A 29 -3.44 11.10 -8.24
C VAL A 29 -2.20 10.37 -8.73
N PHE A 30 -1.45 9.78 -7.81
CA PHE A 30 -0.28 8.97 -8.14
C PHE A 30 -0.57 7.50 -7.85
N ILE A 31 -0.22 6.64 -8.81
CA ILE A 31 -0.35 5.18 -8.71
C ILE A 31 1.04 4.57 -8.70
N TYR A 32 1.23 3.59 -7.82
CA TYR A 32 2.51 2.94 -7.57
C TYR A 32 2.36 1.42 -7.60
N HIS A 33 3.47 0.72 -7.89
CA HIS A 33 3.58 -0.72 -7.73
C HIS A 33 4.70 -1.04 -6.72
N ASN A 34 4.44 -1.92 -5.76
CA ASN A 34 5.44 -2.51 -4.88
C ASN A 34 4.89 -3.80 -4.25
N GLY A 35 5.74 -4.64 -3.69
CA GLY A 35 5.27 -5.73 -2.84
C GLY A 35 4.58 -5.21 -1.56
N ALA A 36 3.62 -5.99 -1.03
CA ALA A 36 2.94 -5.64 0.23
C ALA A 36 3.93 -5.40 1.38
N GLN A 37 4.98 -6.22 1.45
CA GLN A 37 6.03 -6.07 2.46
C GLN A 37 6.75 -4.72 2.36
N SER A 38 7.08 -4.25 1.15
CA SER A 38 7.71 -2.94 0.96
C SER A 38 6.79 -1.79 1.36
N TYR A 39 5.49 -1.87 1.03
CA TYR A 39 4.49 -0.89 1.47
C TYR A 39 4.37 -0.79 3.00
N TYR A 40 4.51 -1.92 3.70
CA TYR A 40 4.47 -1.97 5.16
C TYR A 40 5.83 -1.80 5.84
N ALA A 41 6.96 -1.92 5.14
CA ALA A 41 8.29 -1.78 5.75
C ALA A 41 8.51 -0.41 6.41
N ALA A 42 7.94 0.65 5.83
CA ALA A 42 7.95 2.00 6.41
C ALA A 42 6.78 2.25 7.40
N ARG A 43 5.94 1.25 7.66
CA ARG A 43 4.81 1.32 8.59
C ARG A 43 5.17 0.45 9.79
N GLY A 44 5.65 1.09 10.86
CA GLY A 44 5.96 0.41 12.11
C GLY A 44 4.82 -0.47 12.63
N PHE A 45 5.18 -1.43 13.48
CA PHE A 45 4.24 -2.39 14.06
C PHE A 45 3.08 -1.68 14.77
N ARG A 46 1.85 -2.14 14.50
CA ARG A 46 0.67 -1.74 15.28
C ARG A 46 0.35 -2.86 16.26
N ALA A 47 0.71 -2.65 17.53
CA ALA A 47 0.22 -3.48 18.62
C ALA A 47 -1.16 -2.96 19.06
N ALA A 48 -2.08 -3.87 19.35
CA ALA A 48 -3.26 -3.56 20.15
C ALA A 48 -2.99 -4.07 21.56
N LEU A 49 -2.98 -3.19 22.56
CA LEU A 49 -3.04 -3.60 23.96
C LEU A 49 -4.51 -3.86 24.27
N ILE A 50 -4.85 -5.12 24.50
CA ILE A 50 -6.16 -5.53 25.00
C ILE A 50 -5.94 -5.82 26.49
N LEU A 51 -6.53 -4.99 27.34
CA LEU A 51 -6.58 -5.16 28.79
C LEU A 51 -7.76 -6.05 29.19
#